data_AF-A0A560W7J3-F1
#
_entry.id   AF-A0A560W7J3-F1
#
_cell.length_a   1.000
_cell.length_b   1.000
_cell.length_c   1.000
_cell.angle_alpha   90.00
_cell.angle_beta   90.00
_cell.angle_gamma   90.00
#
_symmetry.space_group_name_H-M   'P 1'
#
loop_
_entity.id
_entity.type
_entity.pdbx_description
1 polymer ?
#
loop_
_entity_poly.entity_id
_entity_poly.type
_entity_poly.pdbx_seq_one_letter_code
_entity_poly.pdbx_strand_id
1 'polypeptide(L)'
;MHSPELSLTRVRILLGSLSLTLFAQTTFWLMYDVIVQGIPDVWSVWATGTTSGLSAATSLDLGLAALQLAAGCAALLRIRGAGGLLVIACAATVAFRAPVVWYLLLDSSTDPWFGGLEDPSLAVVGTTCIVALVISLAQACLLLKARQLEHEAAAREAALTEGIRPVKVTATASCVLLSVLNCFYICRNALTALDVGPGVLADLLVGKGAGRAVLGVSSPWQWTCLIVMCGVGMVLAGKRRPIATGFSLGLAVLMMPTAFAKLWGAAASDTLLDTPVGTLQSLVELVGSAAVLALIASDLRNDSRPEQPGDSDDVEATASAGTAPATLRDAESAADVAET
;
A
#
# COMPACT_ATOMS: atom_id res chain seq x y z
N MET A 1 -35.24 -5.25 13.49
CA MET A 1 -34.14 -5.79 12.65
C MET A 1 -33.18 -4.65 12.30
N HIS A 2 -31.90 -4.73 12.67
CA HIS A 2 -30.90 -3.75 12.23
C HIS A 2 -30.49 -4.04 10.79
N SER A 3 -30.66 -3.08 9.88
CA SER A 3 -30.19 -3.22 8.50
C SER A 3 -28.65 -3.33 8.49
N PRO A 4 -28.06 -4.37 7.87
CA PRO A 4 -26.60 -4.55 7.79
C PRO A 4 -25.90 -3.35 7.13
N GLU A 5 -26.58 -2.63 6.24
CA GLU A 5 -26.05 -1.43 5.57
C GLU A 5 -25.72 -0.29 6.53
N LEU A 6 -26.58 -0.09 7.54
CA LEU A 6 -26.35 0.91 8.59
C LEU A 6 -25.12 0.53 9.45
N SER A 7 -24.87 -0.76 9.65
CA SER A 7 -23.71 -1.24 10.41
C SER A 7 -22.40 -1.02 9.65
N LEU A 8 -22.38 -1.31 8.35
CA LEU A 8 -21.19 -1.18 7.51
C LEU A 8 -20.81 0.30 7.29
N THR A 9 -21.80 1.16 7.12
CA THR A 9 -21.60 2.62 7.03
C THR A 9 -20.93 3.16 8.30
N ARG A 10 -21.43 2.77 9.49
CA ARG A 10 -20.82 3.18 10.77
C ARG A 10 -19.38 2.69 10.92
N VAL A 11 -19.12 1.42 10.57
CA VAL A 11 -17.77 0.85 10.63
C VAL A 11 -16.81 1.62 9.71
N ARG A 12 -17.24 1.97 8.49
CA ARG A 12 -16.41 2.77 7.56
C ARG A 12 -16.11 4.18 8.09
N ILE A 13 -17.09 4.85 8.68
CA ILE A 13 -16.88 6.17 9.31
C ILE A 13 -15.85 6.06 10.43
N LEU A 14 -15.98 5.06 11.30
CA LEU A 14 -15.03 4.82 12.38
C LEU A 14 -13.62 4.54 11.84
N LEU A 15 -13.49 3.65 10.86
CA LEU A 15 -12.21 3.36 10.20
C LEU A 15 -11.57 4.62 9.61
N GLY A 16 -12.37 5.44 8.90
CA GLY A 16 -11.92 6.71 8.35
C GLY A 16 -11.44 7.68 9.43
N SER A 17 -12.22 7.84 10.51
CA SER A 17 -11.85 8.71 11.63
C SER A 17 -10.57 8.26 12.34
N LEU A 18 -10.40 6.96 12.59
CA LEU A 18 -9.19 6.45 13.24
C LEU A 18 -7.96 6.68 12.36
N SER A 19 -8.08 6.46 11.05
CA SER A 19 -6.99 6.75 10.11
C SER A 19 -6.63 8.24 10.07
N LEU A 20 -7.62 9.13 10.15
CA LEU A 20 -7.38 10.59 10.23
C LEU A 20 -6.77 11.01 11.57
N THR A 21 -7.10 10.34 12.67
CA THR A 21 -6.44 10.56 13.96
C THR A 21 -4.97 10.15 13.90
N LEU A 22 -4.66 9.01 13.25
CA LEU A 22 -3.27 8.60 13.00
C LEU A 22 -2.52 9.61 12.13
N PHE A 23 -3.17 10.13 11.07
CA PHE A 23 -2.63 11.20 10.24
C PHE A 23 -2.30 12.45 11.06
N ALA A 24 -3.20 12.88 11.96
CA ALA A 24 -2.96 14.02 12.83
C ALA A 24 -1.75 13.80 13.75
N GLN A 25 -1.61 12.59 14.32
CA GLN A 25 -0.45 12.22 15.15
C GLN A 25 0.86 12.26 14.35
N THR A 26 0.90 11.67 13.16
CA THR A 26 2.12 11.67 12.32
C THR A 26 2.47 13.10 11.88
N THR A 27 1.47 13.88 11.48
CA THR A 27 1.66 15.26 11.02
C THR A 27 2.11 16.19 12.14
N PHE A 28 1.65 15.97 13.38
CA PHE A 28 2.12 16.72 14.54
C PHE A 28 3.65 16.65 14.67
N TRP A 29 4.24 15.46 14.55
CA TRP A 29 5.69 15.27 14.65
C TRP A 29 6.47 15.82 13.45
N LEU A 30 5.91 15.70 12.24
CA LEU A 30 6.47 16.37 11.06
C LEU A 30 6.51 17.89 11.23
N MET A 31 5.42 18.49 11.73
CA MET A 31 5.33 19.92 11.97
C MET A 31 6.20 20.36 13.14
N TYR A 32 6.32 19.54 14.18
CA TYR A 32 7.22 19.80 15.31
C TYR A 32 8.66 19.97 14.81
N ASP A 33 9.15 19.06 13.98
CA ASP A 33 10.50 19.18 13.38
C ASP A 33 10.63 20.47 12.57
N VAL A 34 9.64 20.80 11.74
CA VAL A 34 9.65 22.03 10.92
C VAL A 34 9.69 23.29 11.78
N ILE A 35 8.97 23.31 12.91
CA ILE A 35 8.93 24.46 13.81
C ILE A 35 10.24 24.60 14.59
N VAL A 36 10.83 23.49 15.04
CA VAL A 36 12.04 23.49 15.87
C VAL A 36 13.31 23.72 15.06
N GLN A 37 13.42 23.10 13.89
CA GLN A 37 14.65 23.11 13.08
C GLN A 37 14.54 24.01 11.84
N GLY A 38 13.33 24.31 11.36
CA GLY A 38 13.10 25.03 10.11
C GLY A 38 13.10 24.13 8.87
N ILE A 39 12.40 24.57 7.82
CA ILE A 39 12.18 23.75 6.60
C ILE A 39 13.50 23.28 5.93
N PRO A 40 14.53 24.13 5.73
CA PRO A 40 15.75 23.70 5.04
C PRO A 40 16.50 22.59 5.79
N ASP A 41 16.61 22.72 7.10
CA ASP A 41 17.33 21.77 7.95
C ASP A 41 16.56 20.45 8.02
N VAL A 42 15.25 20.50 8.27
CA VAL A 42 14.35 19.33 8.23
C VAL A 42 14.44 18.57 6.90
N TRP A 43 14.42 19.30 5.79
CA TRP A 43 14.53 18.70 4.47
C TRP A 43 15.89 18.01 4.26
N SER A 44 16.97 18.63 4.72
CA SER A 44 18.30 18.03 4.72
C SER A 44 18.30 16.70 5.50
N VAL A 45 17.73 16.67 6.70
CA VAL A 45 17.59 15.43 7.50
C VAL A 45 16.86 14.35 6.72
N TRP A 46 15.73 14.71 6.11
CA TRP A 46 14.87 13.75 5.44
C TRP A 46 15.48 13.21 4.14
N ALA A 47 16.30 14.04 3.47
CA ALA A 47 16.94 13.71 2.21
C ALA A 47 18.28 12.96 2.37
N THR A 48 19.14 13.43 3.27
CA THR A 48 20.51 12.90 3.44
C THR A 48 20.70 12.12 4.74
N GLY A 49 19.83 12.32 5.74
CA GLY A 49 19.97 11.71 7.06
C GLY A 49 21.09 12.30 7.91
N THR A 50 21.62 13.48 7.56
CA THR A 50 22.72 14.14 8.29
C THR A 50 22.23 15.39 9.02
N THR A 51 22.42 15.44 10.35
CA THR A 51 22.05 16.60 11.19
C THR A 51 22.99 16.81 12.35
N SER A 52 23.10 18.07 12.78
CA SER A 52 23.56 18.45 14.11
C SER A 52 22.37 18.47 15.09
N GLY A 53 21.75 17.32 15.35
CA GLY A 53 20.60 17.24 16.25
C GLY A 53 19.70 16.02 16.01
N LEU A 54 18.79 15.77 16.94
CA LEU A 54 17.84 14.67 16.89
C LEU A 54 16.54 15.13 16.21
N SER A 55 16.14 14.48 15.12
CA SER A 55 14.84 14.73 14.50
C SER A 55 13.77 13.85 15.14
N ALA A 56 12.55 14.37 15.32
CA ALA A 56 11.44 13.53 15.75
C ALA A 56 11.03 12.57 14.63
N ALA A 57 10.87 13.05 13.40
CA ALA A 57 10.34 12.33 12.24
C ALA A 57 11.37 12.14 11.12
N THR A 58 11.01 11.29 10.16
CA THR A 58 11.82 10.96 8.98
C THR A 58 11.03 11.15 7.69
N SER A 59 11.69 11.02 6.53
CA SER A 59 11.00 10.99 5.24
C SER A 59 9.95 9.87 5.12
N LEU A 60 10.06 8.81 5.93
CA LEU A 60 9.04 7.75 6.00
C LEU A 60 7.74 8.25 6.60
N ASP A 61 7.80 9.16 7.57
CA ASP A 61 6.63 9.76 8.20
C ASP A 61 5.84 10.62 7.20
N LEU A 62 6.49 11.24 6.21
CA LEU A 62 5.80 11.91 5.10
C LEU A 62 4.92 10.94 4.29
N GLY A 63 5.49 9.78 3.93
CA GLY A 63 4.77 8.72 3.22
C GLY A 63 3.64 8.14 4.07
N LEU A 64 3.90 7.92 5.36
CA LEU A 64 2.91 7.40 6.29
C LEU A 64 1.74 8.36 6.50
N ALA A 65 2.02 9.66 6.65
CA ALA A 65 1.00 10.71 6.75
C ALA A 65 0.14 10.76 5.48
N ALA A 66 0.77 10.79 4.30
CA ALA A 66 0.05 10.79 3.03
C ALA A 66 -0.85 9.56 2.89
N LEU A 67 -0.35 8.38 3.29
CA LEU A 67 -1.11 7.13 3.28
C LEU A 67 -2.30 7.17 4.25
N GLN A 68 -2.09 7.59 5.50
CA GLN A 68 -3.14 7.68 6.52
C GLN A 68 -4.24 8.67 6.12
N LEU A 69 -3.86 9.81 5.53
CA LEU A 69 -4.81 10.78 4.97
C LEU A 69 -5.60 10.19 3.80
N ALA A 70 -4.92 9.59 2.82
CA ALA A 70 -5.55 8.97 1.67
C ALA A 70 -6.52 7.85 2.08
N ALA A 71 -6.11 7.00 3.02
CA ALA A 71 -6.94 5.92 3.56
C ALA A 71 -8.18 6.46 4.30
N GLY A 72 -8.00 7.49 5.14
CA GLY A 72 -9.09 8.14 5.86
C GLY A 72 -10.11 8.77 4.92
N CYS A 73 -9.65 9.59 3.98
CA CYS A 73 -10.49 10.23 2.96
C CYS A 73 -11.20 9.20 2.08
N ALA A 74 -10.49 8.17 1.60
CA ALA A 74 -11.08 7.13 0.78
C ALA A 74 -12.18 6.36 1.52
N ALA A 75 -12.00 6.09 2.82
CA ALA A 75 -13.00 5.42 3.65
C ALA A 75 -14.27 6.27 3.83
N LEU A 76 -14.11 7.57 4.11
CA LEU A 76 -15.23 8.50 4.30
C LEU A 76 -15.99 8.78 3.00
N LEU A 77 -15.26 8.93 1.89
CA LEU A 77 -15.82 9.15 0.56
C LEU A 77 -16.31 7.86 -0.11
N ARG A 78 -16.20 6.71 0.57
CA ARG A 78 -16.63 5.38 0.08
C ARG A 78 -15.96 4.98 -1.24
N ILE A 79 -14.71 5.38 -1.44
CA ILE A 79 -13.95 5.09 -2.66
C ILE A 79 -13.63 3.59 -2.72
N ARG A 80 -13.73 2.99 -3.91
CA ARG A 80 -13.33 1.60 -4.15
C ARG A 80 -11.84 1.43 -3.82
N GLY A 81 -11.51 0.40 -3.06
CA GLY A 81 -10.12 0.14 -2.61
C GLY A 81 -9.75 0.77 -1.27
N ALA A 82 -10.63 1.55 -0.62
CA ALA A 82 -10.39 2.11 0.71
C ALA A 82 -9.93 1.07 1.74
N GLY A 83 -10.49 -0.15 1.69
CA GLY A 83 -10.07 -1.24 2.58
C GLY A 83 -8.60 -1.62 2.45
N GLY A 84 -8.04 -1.61 1.24
CA GLY A 84 -6.62 -1.91 1.02
C GLY A 84 -5.71 -0.80 1.54
N LEU A 85 -6.11 0.47 1.34
CA LEU A 85 -5.43 1.64 1.89
C LEU A 85 -5.44 1.62 3.43
N LEU A 86 -6.57 1.29 4.05
CA LEU A 86 -6.68 1.19 5.51
C LEU A 86 -5.85 0.05 6.09
N VAL A 87 -5.79 -1.10 5.41
CA VAL A 87 -4.96 -2.24 5.82
C VAL A 87 -3.48 -1.86 5.80
N ILE A 88 -3.01 -1.25 4.72
CA ILE A 88 -1.59 -0.87 4.63
C ILE A 88 -1.24 0.30 5.56
N ALA A 89 -2.14 1.29 5.73
CA ALA A 89 -1.98 2.34 6.73
C ALA A 89 -1.85 1.76 8.14
N CYS A 90 -2.73 0.83 8.50
CA CYS A 90 -2.71 0.13 9.79
C CYS A 90 -1.42 -0.68 9.97
N ALA A 91 -1.05 -1.49 8.98
CA ALA A 91 0.14 -2.34 9.04
C ALA A 91 1.43 -1.52 9.13
N ALA A 92 1.57 -0.48 8.30
CA ALA A 92 2.72 0.42 8.33
C ALA A 92 2.81 1.17 9.68
N THR A 93 1.69 1.65 10.22
CA THR A 93 1.68 2.32 11.53
C THR A 93 2.16 1.39 12.63
N VAL A 94 1.66 0.14 12.68
CA VAL A 94 2.15 -0.85 13.66
C VAL A 94 3.63 -1.14 13.44
N ALA A 95 4.03 -1.42 12.20
CA ALA A 95 5.40 -1.80 11.86
C ALA A 95 6.43 -0.72 12.20
N PHE A 96 6.09 0.57 12.05
CA PHE A 96 7.04 1.66 12.26
C PHE A 96 6.93 2.33 13.64
N ARG A 97 5.80 2.19 14.34
CA ARG A 97 5.65 2.72 15.72
C ARG A 97 5.99 1.70 16.80
N ALA A 98 5.83 0.40 16.55
CA ALA A 98 6.16 -0.64 17.52
C ALA A 98 7.63 -0.64 17.98
N PRO A 99 8.62 -0.48 17.08
CA PRO A 99 10.02 -0.43 17.50
C PRO A 99 10.31 0.74 18.44
N VAL A 100 9.71 1.90 18.20
CA VAL A 100 9.89 3.08 19.09
C VAL A 100 9.40 2.79 20.50
N VAL A 101 8.23 2.15 20.64
CA VAL A 101 7.70 1.73 21.94
C VAL A 101 8.58 0.65 22.58
N TRP A 102 9.04 -0.31 21.77
CA TRP A 102 9.96 -1.35 22.23
C TRP A 102 11.25 -0.75 22.77
N TYR A 103 11.85 0.23 22.08
CA TYR A 103 13.05 0.91 22.54
C TYR A 103 12.80 1.71 23.81
N LEU A 104 11.66 2.40 23.95
CA LEU A 104 11.32 3.06 25.20
C LEU A 104 11.16 2.08 26.37
N LEU A 105 10.63 0.87 26.13
CA LEU A 105 10.51 -0.15 27.18
C LEU A 105 11.85 -0.79 27.55
N LEU A 106 12.79 -0.85 26.60
CA LEU A 106 14.14 -1.33 26.83
C LEU A 106 15.10 -0.23 27.29
N ASP A 107 14.65 1.02 27.28
CA ASP A 107 15.48 2.17 27.62
C ASP A 107 16.03 2.01 29.04
N SER A 108 17.34 2.09 29.13
CA SER A 108 18.09 2.02 30.36
C SER A 108 19.10 3.14 30.32
N SER A 109 19.12 3.98 31.36
CA SER A 109 20.06 5.10 31.47
C SER A 109 21.54 4.68 31.45
N THR A 110 21.81 3.39 31.55
CA THR A 110 23.16 2.80 31.48
C THR A 110 23.50 2.20 30.12
N ASP A 111 22.55 2.11 29.19
CA ASP A 111 22.78 1.52 27.87
C ASP A 111 23.43 2.57 26.93
N PRO A 112 24.69 2.40 26.51
CA PRO A 112 25.37 3.35 25.63
C PRO A 112 24.70 3.53 24.27
N TRP A 113 23.80 2.62 23.88
CA TRP A 113 23.06 2.68 22.63
C TRP A 113 21.83 3.61 22.69
N PHE A 114 21.34 3.93 23.90
CA PHE A 114 20.13 4.74 24.14
C PHE A 114 20.37 5.93 25.09
N GLY A 115 21.40 5.85 25.95
CA GLY A 115 21.71 6.78 27.05
C GLY A 115 22.23 8.18 26.66
N GLY A 116 22.06 8.59 25.40
CA GLY A 116 22.32 9.96 24.95
C GLY A 116 21.05 10.79 24.66
N LEU A 117 19.87 10.18 24.78
CA LEU A 117 18.58 10.79 24.46
C LEU A 117 17.82 11.26 25.72
N GLU A 118 18.53 11.78 26.73
CA GLU A 118 17.92 12.39 27.91
C GLU A 118 17.22 13.71 27.54
N ASP A 119 16.04 13.60 26.95
CA ASP A 119 15.20 14.75 26.64
C ASP A 119 13.73 14.39 26.95
N PRO A 120 12.97 15.25 27.67
CA PRO A 120 11.55 14.99 27.98
C PRO A 120 10.69 14.67 26.75
N SER A 121 11.18 15.04 25.56
CA SER A 121 10.61 14.69 24.27
C SER A 121 10.50 13.18 24.04
N LEU A 122 11.42 12.34 24.54
CA LEU A 122 11.41 10.89 24.31
C LEU A 122 10.18 10.20 24.94
N ALA A 123 9.85 10.55 26.17
CA ALA A 123 8.67 10.03 26.87
C ALA A 123 7.37 10.46 26.17
N VAL A 124 7.32 11.71 25.68
CA VAL A 124 6.17 12.22 24.91
C VAL A 124 6.07 11.50 23.56
N VAL A 125 7.18 11.30 22.85
CA VAL A 125 7.17 10.55 21.58
C VAL A 125 6.68 9.12 21.80
N GLY A 126 7.25 8.40 22.77
CA GLY A 126 6.87 7.01 23.03
C GLY A 126 5.42 6.88 23.50
N THR A 127 4.92 7.78 24.35
CA THR A 127 3.49 7.78 24.73
C THR A 127 2.57 8.02 23.53
N THR A 128 2.90 8.96 22.62
CA THR A 128 2.09 9.14 21.39
C THR A 128 2.19 7.93 20.44
N CYS A 129 3.31 7.21 20.44
CA CYS A 129 3.45 5.94 19.69
C CYS A 129 2.58 4.83 20.29
N ILE A 130 2.52 4.70 21.61
CA ILE A 130 1.61 3.75 22.28
C ILE A 130 0.16 4.05 21.88
N VAL A 131 -0.25 5.33 21.90
CA VAL A 131 -1.59 5.74 21.47
C VAL A 131 -1.83 5.38 19.99
N ALA A 132 -0.87 5.64 19.11
CA ALA A 132 -0.97 5.27 17.70
C ALA A 132 -1.11 3.74 17.49
N LEU A 133 -0.41 2.93 18.28
CA LEU A 133 -0.55 1.47 18.25
C LEU A 133 -1.93 1.02 18.73
N VAL A 134 -2.45 1.59 19.82
CA VAL A 134 -3.80 1.27 20.33
C VAL A 134 -4.86 1.62 19.28
N ILE A 135 -4.75 2.80 18.66
CA ILE A 135 -5.65 3.22 17.57
C ILE A 135 -5.53 2.25 16.38
N SER A 136 -4.32 1.84 16.01
CA SER A 136 -4.10 0.89 14.92
C SER A 136 -4.68 -0.49 15.21
N LEU A 137 -4.58 -0.98 16.46
CA LEU A 137 -5.21 -2.23 16.88
C LEU A 137 -6.74 -2.15 16.83
N ALA A 138 -7.31 -1.03 17.28
CA ALA A 138 -8.75 -0.78 17.13
C ALA A 138 -9.18 -0.76 15.65
N GLN A 139 -8.38 -0.11 14.78
CA GLN A 139 -8.59 -0.10 13.34
C GLN A 139 -8.50 -1.52 12.75
N ALA A 140 -7.54 -2.34 13.17
CA ALA A 140 -7.41 -3.74 12.73
C ALA A 140 -8.65 -4.57 13.11
N CYS A 141 -9.13 -4.45 14.36
CA CYS A 141 -10.36 -5.10 14.80
C CYS A 141 -11.57 -4.68 13.96
N LEU A 142 -11.70 -3.38 13.65
CA LEU A 142 -12.77 -2.88 12.80
C LEU A 142 -12.65 -3.33 11.34
N LEU A 143 -11.43 -3.49 10.80
CA LEU A 143 -11.21 -4.05 9.47
C LEU A 143 -11.62 -5.52 9.39
N LEU A 144 -11.31 -6.31 10.43
CA LEU A 144 -11.76 -7.69 10.54
C LEU A 144 -13.29 -7.77 10.61
N LYS A 145 -13.92 -6.90 11.41
CA LYS A 145 -15.38 -6.80 11.50
C LYS A 145 -16.02 -6.37 10.17
N ALA A 146 -15.45 -5.38 9.49
CA ALA A 146 -15.93 -4.94 8.18
C ALA A 146 -15.90 -6.09 7.18
N ARG A 147 -14.80 -6.86 7.16
CA ARG A 147 -14.65 -8.03 6.29
C ARG A 147 -15.65 -9.14 6.62
N GLN A 148 -15.93 -9.39 7.90
CA GLN A 148 -16.96 -10.35 8.29
C GLN A 148 -18.34 -9.94 7.77
N LEU A 149 -18.72 -8.67 7.96
CA LEU A 149 -19.98 -8.12 7.46
C LEU A 149 -20.08 -8.18 5.93
N GLU A 150 -18.99 -7.90 5.22
CA GLU A 150 -18.92 -8.03 3.76
C GLU A 150 -19.07 -9.49 3.30
N HIS A 151 -18.47 -10.45 4.01
CA HIS A 151 -18.66 -11.88 3.72
C HIS A 151 -20.10 -12.33 3.95
N GLU A 152 -20.75 -11.90 5.03
CA GLU A 152 -22.15 -12.21 5.30
C GLU A 152 -23.10 -11.62 4.25
N ALA A 153 -22.82 -10.40 3.78
CA ALA A 153 -23.57 -9.76 2.70
C ALA A 153 -23.36 -10.49 1.37
N ALA A 154 -22.11 -10.80 1.01
CA ALA A 154 -21.77 -11.49 -0.23
C ALA A 154 -22.34 -12.93 -0.29
N ALA A 155 -22.43 -13.64 0.84
CA ALA A 155 -23.05 -14.96 0.89
C ALA A 155 -24.55 -14.93 0.52
N ARG A 156 -25.23 -13.81 0.76
CA ARG A 156 -26.65 -13.62 0.37
C ARG A 156 -26.79 -13.27 -1.11
N GLU A 157 -25.85 -12.50 -1.66
CA GLU A 157 -25.84 -12.11 -3.08
C GLU A 157 -25.37 -13.24 -4.00
N ALA A 158 -24.41 -14.06 -3.57
CA ALA A 158 -23.92 -15.20 -4.34
C ALA A 158 -24.99 -16.27 -4.61
N ALA A 159 -26.06 -16.30 -3.81
CA ALA A 159 -27.23 -17.14 -4.07
C ALA A 159 -28.04 -16.67 -5.30
N LEU A 160 -27.76 -15.49 -5.85
CA LEU A 160 -28.58 -14.82 -6.87
C LEU A 160 -27.84 -14.58 -8.19
N THR A 161 -26.52 -14.73 -8.28
CA THR A 161 -25.81 -14.42 -9.53
C THR A 161 -24.47 -15.15 -9.69
N GLU A 162 -24.32 -15.91 -10.77
CA GLU A 162 -23.04 -16.43 -11.28
C GLU A 162 -22.51 -15.51 -12.38
N GLY A 163 -21.51 -14.69 -12.07
CA GLY A 163 -20.86 -13.83 -13.06
C GLY A 163 -19.36 -13.75 -12.82
N ILE A 164 -18.57 -14.11 -13.83
CA ILE A 164 -17.10 -14.01 -13.81
C ILE A 164 -16.72 -12.55 -14.08
N ARG A 165 -15.93 -11.95 -13.17
CA ARG A 165 -15.41 -10.58 -13.38
C ARG A 165 -14.16 -10.58 -14.26
N PRO A 166 -14.06 -9.65 -15.23
CA PRO A 166 -12.91 -9.54 -16.12
C PRO A 166 -11.63 -9.13 -15.39
N VAL A 167 -10.50 -9.49 -16.00
CA VAL A 167 -9.15 -9.27 -15.48
C VAL A 167 -8.71 -7.83 -15.70
N LYS A 168 -8.31 -7.12 -14.63
CA LYS A 168 -7.76 -5.77 -14.73
C LYS A 168 -6.23 -5.80 -14.91
N VAL A 169 -5.73 -5.07 -15.92
CA VAL A 169 -4.30 -4.93 -16.26
C VAL A 169 -3.49 -4.42 -15.05
N THR A 170 -4.09 -3.57 -14.21
CA THR A 170 -3.49 -3.05 -12.97
C THR A 170 -3.02 -4.11 -11.98
N ALA A 171 -3.68 -5.27 -11.92
CA ALA A 171 -3.26 -6.35 -11.02
C ALA A 171 -1.91 -6.96 -11.42
N THR A 172 -1.67 -7.13 -12.72
CA THR A 172 -0.42 -7.70 -13.23
C THR A 172 0.76 -6.75 -13.03
N ALA A 173 0.59 -5.47 -13.38
CA ALA A 173 1.61 -4.45 -13.19
C ALA A 173 1.98 -4.28 -11.70
N SER A 174 0.97 -4.25 -10.82
CA SER A 174 1.20 -4.16 -9.36
C SER A 174 1.93 -5.41 -8.85
N CYS A 175 1.55 -6.60 -9.32
CA CYS A 175 2.23 -7.85 -8.93
C CYS A 175 3.72 -7.83 -9.31
N VAL A 176 4.04 -7.45 -10.56
CA VAL A 176 5.41 -7.40 -11.05
C VAL A 176 6.24 -6.38 -10.27
N LEU A 177 5.73 -5.15 -10.12
CA LEU A 177 6.43 -4.11 -9.39
C LEU A 177 6.73 -4.53 -7.95
N LEU A 178 5.72 -5.03 -7.23
CA LEU A 178 5.88 -5.46 -5.85
C LEU A 178 6.85 -6.64 -5.73
N SER A 179 6.90 -7.53 -6.72
CA SER A 179 7.88 -8.63 -6.77
C SER A 179 9.30 -8.10 -6.91
N VAL A 180 9.52 -7.14 -7.83
CA VAL A 180 10.83 -6.52 -8.08
C VAL A 180 11.31 -5.77 -6.84
N LEU A 181 10.45 -4.94 -6.24
CA LEU A 181 10.76 -4.21 -5.01
C LEU A 181 11.10 -5.18 -3.86
N ASN A 182 10.33 -6.25 -3.71
CA ASN A 182 10.60 -7.27 -2.70
C ASN A 182 11.99 -7.90 -2.88
N CYS A 183 12.38 -8.20 -4.12
CA CYS A 183 13.74 -8.69 -4.42
C CYS A 183 14.82 -7.68 -4.02
N PHE A 184 14.65 -6.38 -4.34
CA PHE A 184 15.60 -5.35 -3.92
C PHE A 184 15.76 -5.28 -2.41
N TYR A 185 14.67 -5.31 -1.63
CA TYR A 185 14.75 -5.29 -0.18
C TYR A 185 15.42 -6.54 0.41
N ILE A 186 15.12 -7.73 -0.12
CA ILE A 186 15.77 -8.99 0.28
C ILE A 186 17.28 -8.89 0.01
N CYS A 187 17.66 -8.49 -1.20
CA CYS A 187 19.06 -8.32 -1.57
C CYS A 187 19.77 -7.30 -0.69
N ARG A 188 19.12 -6.19 -0.33
CA ARG A 188 19.71 -5.19 0.58
C ARG A 188 19.97 -5.75 1.97
N ASN A 189 18.97 -6.41 2.57
CA ASN A 189 19.17 -7.03 3.88
C ASN A 189 20.28 -8.08 3.83
N ALA A 190 20.37 -8.86 2.75
CA ALA A 190 21.46 -9.83 2.55
C ALA A 190 22.83 -9.15 2.41
N LEU A 191 22.96 -8.11 1.58
CA LEU A 191 24.20 -7.36 1.42
C LEU A 191 24.63 -6.70 2.73
N THR A 192 23.70 -6.09 3.47
CA THR A 192 24.01 -5.55 4.81
C THR A 192 24.48 -6.66 5.76
N ALA A 193 23.86 -7.85 5.72
CA ALA A 193 24.32 -8.99 6.50
C ALA A 193 25.76 -9.40 6.16
N LEU A 194 26.14 -9.30 4.88
CA LEU A 194 27.49 -9.62 4.40
C LEU A 194 28.50 -8.54 4.80
N ASP A 195 28.11 -7.26 4.72
CA ASP A 195 29.01 -6.12 4.94
C ASP A 195 29.33 -5.91 6.43
N VAL A 196 28.32 -5.95 7.30
CA VAL A 196 28.49 -5.70 8.75
C VAL A 196 28.44 -6.97 9.60
N GLY A 197 28.10 -8.11 9.00
CA GLY A 197 27.91 -9.38 9.70
C GLY A 197 26.49 -9.58 10.25
N PRO A 198 26.05 -10.84 10.44
CA PRO A 198 24.68 -11.17 10.86
C PRO A 198 24.35 -10.70 12.28
N GLY A 199 25.34 -10.64 13.18
CA GLY A 199 25.15 -10.12 14.54
C GLY A 199 24.81 -8.63 14.56
N VAL A 200 25.58 -7.82 13.82
CA VAL A 200 25.33 -6.38 13.69
C VAL A 200 24.02 -6.12 12.95
N LEU A 201 23.68 -6.91 11.94
CA LEU A 201 22.36 -6.82 11.29
C LEU A 201 21.22 -7.11 12.29
N ALA A 202 21.35 -8.13 13.14
CA ALA A 202 20.34 -8.42 14.16
C ALA A 202 20.21 -7.26 15.15
N ASP A 203 21.32 -6.67 15.58
CA ASP A 203 21.33 -5.46 16.42
C ASP A 203 20.63 -4.29 15.72
N LEU A 204 20.91 -4.06 14.44
CA LEU A 204 20.25 -3.03 13.63
C LEU A 204 18.75 -3.31 13.46
N LEU A 205 18.34 -4.57 13.28
CA LEU A 205 16.91 -4.93 13.18
C LEU A 205 16.15 -4.65 14.47
N VAL A 206 16.81 -4.80 15.62
CA VAL A 206 16.31 -4.35 16.94
C VAL A 206 16.71 -2.89 17.20
N GLY A 207 17.03 -2.13 16.15
CA GLY A 207 17.27 -0.67 16.18
C GLY A 207 18.39 -0.18 17.07
N LYS A 208 19.28 -1.06 17.54
CA LYS A 208 20.50 -0.61 18.23
C LYS A 208 21.33 0.23 17.26
N GLY A 209 21.73 1.41 17.70
CA GLY A 209 22.53 2.34 16.88
C GLY A 209 21.75 3.14 15.83
N ALA A 210 20.40 3.10 15.84
CA ALA A 210 19.55 3.86 14.90
C ALA A 210 19.26 5.32 15.34
N GLY A 211 20.11 5.91 16.19
CA GLY A 211 19.90 7.18 16.90
C GLY A 211 19.92 8.47 16.05
N ARG A 212 19.41 8.44 14.81
CA ARG A 212 19.30 9.63 13.94
C ARG A 212 17.94 10.33 14.05
N ALA A 213 16.88 9.59 14.38
CA ALA A 213 15.55 10.17 14.60
C ALA A 213 14.73 9.34 15.59
N VAL A 214 13.90 9.99 16.43
CA VAL A 214 13.15 9.32 17.51
C VAL A 214 12.08 8.37 16.97
N LEU A 215 11.33 8.82 15.96
CA LEU A 215 10.34 7.99 15.25
C LEU A 215 10.95 7.18 14.11
N GLY A 216 12.23 7.39 13.85
CA GLY A 216 12.96 6.65 12.84
C GLY A 216 13.09 5.19 13.25
N VAL A 217 13.02 4.32 12.25
CA VAL A 217 13.45 2.93 12.39
C VAL A 217 14.77 2.76 11.66
N SER A 218 15.54 1.76 12.06
CA SER A 218 16.73 1.39 11.30
C SER A 218 16.34 1.01 9.87
N SER A 219 17.25 1.24 8.93
CA SER A 219 17.01 0.89 7.53
C SER A 219 16.73 -0.62 7.34
N PRO A 220 17.46 -1.55 7.99
CA PRO A 220 17.14 -2.98 7.88
C PRO A 220 15.75 -3.35 8.37
N TRP A 221 15.29 -2.74 9.47
CA TRP A 221 13.92 -2.95 9.95
C TRP A 221 12.91 -2.47 8.92
N GLN A 222 13.10 -1.26 8.39
CA GLN A 222 12.26 -0.70 7.35
C GLN A 222 12.14 -1.63 6.14
N TRP A 223 13.27 -2.11 5.62
CA TRP A 223 13.28 -3.04 4.48
C TRP A 223 12.59 -4.34 4.81
N THR A 224 12.76 -4.88 6.02
CA THR A 224 12.08 -6.10 6.47
C THR A 224 10.56 -5.94 6.50
N CYS A 225 10.06 -4.82 7.01
CA CYS A 225 8.62 -4.54 6.98
C CYS A 225 8.11 -4.42 5.53
N LEU A 226 8.88 -3.77 4.66
CA LEU A 226 8.54 -3.63 3.25
C LEU A 226 8.58 -4.96 2.49
N ILE A 227 9.49 -5.88 2.81
CA ILE A 227 9.50 -7.26 2.27
C ILE A 227 8.17 -7.95 2.54
N VAL A 228 7.71 -7.89 3.79
CA VAL A 228 6.43 -8.51 4.19
C VAL A 228 5.26 -7.83 3.48
N MET A 229 5.20 -6.50 3.47
CA MET A 229 4.10 -5.77 2.85
C MET A 229 4.08 -5.96 1.32
N CYS A 230 5.22 -5.83 0.63
CA CYS A 230 5.34 -6.09 -0.80
C CYS A 230 5.00 -7.54 -1.13
N GLY A 231 5.46 -8.51 -0.33
CA GLY A 231 5.12 -9.93 -0.50
C GLY A 231 3.62 -10.20 -0.37
N VAL A 232 2.96 -9.62 0.64
CA VAL A 232 1.49 -9.70 0.79
C VAL A 232 0.79 -9.05 -0.39
N GLY A 233 1.20 -7.84 -0.79
CA GLY A 233 0.62 -7.13 -1.92
C GLY A 233 0.79 -7.88 -3.24
N MET A 234 1.96 -8.48 -3.48
CA MET A 234 2.24 -9.36 -4.61
C MET A 234 1.27 -10.55 -4.64
N VAL A 235 1.10 -11.25 -3.51
CA VAL A 235 0.16 -12.39 -3.42
C VAL A 235 -1.28 -11.94 -3.64
N LEU A 236 -1.69 -10.79 -3.09
CA LEU A 236 -3.03 -10.24 -3.29
C LEU A 236 -3.29 -9.87 -4.75
N ALA A 237 -2.30 -9.24 -5.41
CA ALA A 237 -2.35 -8.85 -6.82
C ALA A 237 -2.36 -10.07 -7.74
N GLY A 238 -1.49 -11.06 -7.49
CA GLY A 238 -1.44 -12.32 -8.23
C GLY A 238 -2.72 -13.14 -8.09
N LYS A 239 -3.32 -13.18 -6.89
CA LYS A 239 -4.64 -13.79 -6.63
C LYS A 239 -5.81 -12.90 -7.04
N ARG A 240 -5.55 -11.73 -7.63
CA ARG A 240 -6.56 -10.78 -8.15
C ARG A 240 -7.63 -10.42 -7.12
N ARG A 241 -7.23 -10.28 -5.85
CA ARG A 241 -8.17 -9.93 -4.78
C ARG A 241 -8.62 -8.47 -4.94
N PRO A 242 -9.90 -8.14 -4.69
CA PRO A 242 -10.41 -6.76 -4.81
C PRO A 242 -9.65 -5.73 -3.97
N ILE A 243 -9.06 -6.17 -2.85
CA ILE A 243 -8.25 -5.33 -1.97
C ILE A 243 -6.88 -4.96 -2.55
N ALA A 244 -6.40 -5.69 -3.57
CA ALA A 244 -5.05 -5.54 -4.10
C ALA A 244 -4.79 -4.15 -4.69
N THR A 245 -5.77 -3.55 -5.37
CA THR A 245 -5.64 -2.21 -5.95
C THR A 245 -5.39 -1.16 -4.86
N GLY A 246 -6.22 -1.14 -3.82
CA GLY A 246 -6.05 -0.20 -2.70
C GLY A 246 -4.79 -0.45 -1.90
N PHE A 247 -4.40 -1.72 -1.74
CA PHE A 247 -3.17 -2.10 -1.05
C PHE A 247 -1.93 -1.63 -1.82
N SER A 248 -1.90 -1.87 -3.13
CA SER A 248 -0.78 -1.45 -4.01
C SER A 248 -0.70 0.07 -4.11
N LEU A 249 -1.85 0.74 -4.21
CA LEU A 249 -1.95 2.20 -4.15
C LEU A 249 -1.35 2.74 -2.85
N GLY A 250 -1.70 2.13 -1.71
CA GLY A 250 -1.20 2.61 -0.43
C GLY A 250 0.29 2.37 -0.22
N LEU A 251 0.83 1.25 -0.72
CA LEU A 251 2.28 1.05 -0.77
C LEU A 251 2.95 2.12 -1.64
N ALA A 252 2.42 2.41 -2.83
CA ALA A 252 2.97 3.44 -3.70
C ALA A 252 3.00 4.83 -3.01
N VAL A 253 1.91 5.21 -2.34
CA VAL A 253 1.82 6.47 -1.57
C VAL A 253 2.81 6.51 -0.41
N LEU A 254 3.00 5.38 0.30
CA LEU A 254 3.95 5.27 1.40
C LEU A 254 5.41 5.40 0.94
N MET A 255 5.76 4.74 -0.17
CA MET A 255 7.14 4.63 -0.66
C MET A 255 7.62 5.90 -1.36
N MET A 256 6.73 6.55 -2.13
CA MET A 256 7.08 7.63 -3.05
C MET A 256 7.81 8.81 -2.36
N PRO A 257 7.36 9.35 -1.21
CA PRO A 257 8.06 10.46 -0.55
C PRO A 257 9.47 10.09 -0.09
N THR A 258 9.66 8.87 0.43
CA THR A 258 10.97 8.39 0.88
C THR A 258 11.96 8.23 -0.26
N ALA A 259 11.48 7.69 -1.39
CA ALA A 259 12.27 7.48 -2.59
C ALA A 259 12.69 8.83 -3.20
N PHE A 260 11.76 9.78 -3.25
CA PHE A 260 12.03 11.14 -3.71
C PHE A 260 13.06 11.84 -2.82
N ALA A 261 12.89 11.81 -1.50
CA ALA A 261 13.82 12.45 -0.56
C ALA A 261 15.24 11.88 -0.71
N LYS A 262 15.38 10.55 -0.81
CA LYS A 262 16.69 9.90 -1.01
C LYS A 262 17.36 10.30 -2.33
N LEU A 263 16.61 10.32 -3.43
CA LEU A 263 17.16 10.73 -4.74
C LEU A 263 17.55 12.20 -4.74
N TRP A 264 16.75 13.05 -4.09
CA TRP A 264 17.09 14.45 -3.90
C TRP A 264 18.39 14.61 -3.10
N GLY A 265 18.52 13.91 -1.97
CA GLY A 265 19.72 13.99 -1.13
C GLY A 265 20.98 13.49 -1.86
N ALA A 266 20.85 12.40 -2.62
CA ALA A 266 21.94 11.87 -3.44
C ALA A 266 22.35 12.84 -4.55
N ALA A 267 21.38 13.47 -5.22
CA ALA A 267 21.64 14.48 -6.25
C ALA A 267 22.27 15.76 -5.66
N ALA A 268 21.79 16.24 -4.52
CA ALA A 268 22.30 17.44 -3.86
C ALA A 268 23.73 17.26 -3.30
N SER A 269 24.14 16.01 -3.06
CA SER A 269 25.47 15.67 -2.53
C SER A 269 26.42 15.12 -3.61
N ASP A 270 26.03 15.13 -4.89
CA ASP A 270 26.77 14.52 -6.00
C ASP A 270 27.13 13.02 -5.82
N THR A 271 26.36 12.29 -5.01
CA THR A 271 26.63 10.87 -4.65
C THR A 271 25.75 9.86 -5.39
N LEU A 272 25.04 10.28 -6.44
CA LEU A 272 24.12 9.42 -7.21
C LEU A 272 24.80 8.16 -7.76
N LEU A 273 26.09 8.27 -8.11
CA LEU A 273 26.87 7.16 -8.69
C LEU A 273 27.68 6.39 -7.64
N ASP A 274 27.79 6.89 -6.41
CA ASP A 274 28.57 6.24 -5.34
C ASP A 274 27.83 5.02 -4.77
N THR A 275 26.50 5.04 -4.83
CA THR A 275 25.64 3.95 -4.34
C THR A 275 24.67 3.47 -5.43
N PRO A 276 25.18 2.93 -6.55
CA PRO A 276 24.37 2.69 -7.76
C PRO A 276 23.18 1.76 -7.51
N VAL A 277 23.35 0.74 -6.66
CA VAL A 277 22.25 -0.16 -6.26
C VAL A 277 21.17 0.60 -5.49
N GLY A 278 21.56 1.56 -4.64
CA GLY A 278 20.62 2.36 -3.87
C GLY A 278 19.90 3.42 -4.66
N THR A 279 20.60 4.07 -5.58
CA THR A 279 20.01 4.98 -6.55
C THR A 279 19.01 4.25 -7.44
N LEU A 280 19.38 3.07 -7.97
CA LEU A 280 18.49 2.25 -8.80
C LEU A 280 17.25 1.80 -8.03
N GLN A 281 17.40 1.33 -6.79
CA GLN A 281 16.25 0.96 -5.96
C GLN A 281 15.32 2.16 -5.73
N SER A 282 15.88 3.31 -5.36
CA SER A 282 15.07 4.51 -5.09
C SER A 282 14.37 5.01 -6.36
N LEU A 283 15.01 4.88 -7.54
CA LEU A 283 14.37 5.15 -8.83
C LEU A 283 13.23 4.16 -9.11
N VAL A 284 13.41 2.87 -8.86
CA VAL A 284 12.36 1.85 -9.05
C VAL A 284 11.20 2.09 -8.08
N GLU A 285 11.47 2.45 -6.83
CA GLU A 285 10.46 2.85 -5.85
C GLU A 285 9.66 4.06 -6.35
N LEU A 286 10.34 5.13 -6.80
CA LEU A 286 9.69 6.36 -7.25
C LEU A 286 8.90 6.17 -8.55
N VAL A 287 9.56 5.70 -9.62
CA VAL A 287 8.97 5.52 -10.95
C VAL A 287 7.92 4.42 -10.92
N GLY A 288 8.18 3.32 -10.21
CA GLY A 288 7.22 2.24 -10.03
C GLY A 288 5.96 2.71 -9.29
N SER A 289 6.12 3.46 -8.19
CA SER A 289 4.98 4.02 -7.46
C SER A 289 4.17 4.98 -8.33
N ALA A 290 4.85 5.87 -9.08
CA ALA A 290 4.20 6.77 -10.03
C ALA A 290 3.44 6.01 -11.14
N ALA A 291 4.03 4.94 -11.68
CA ALA A 291 3.39 4.10 -12.69
C ALA A 291 2.14 3.40 -12.14
N VAL A 292 2.18 2.84 -10.93
CA VAL A 292 1.00 2.24 -10.28
C VAL A 292 -0.10 3.28 -10.06
N LEU A 293 0.26 4.47 -9.58
CA LEU A 293 -0.69 5.58 -9.42
C LEU A 293 -1.35 5.96 -10.76
N ALA A 294 -0.56 6.10 -11.83
CA ALA A 294 -1.05 6.43 -13.16
C ALA A 294 -1.97 5.35 -13.74
N LEU A 295 -1.61 4.07 -13.59
CA LEU A 295 -2.42 2.95 -14.06
C LEU A 295 -3.75 2.84 -13.31
N ILE A 296 -3.74 3.01 -11.98
CA ILE A 296 -4.97 3.01 -11.18
C ILE A 296 -5.85 4.20 -11.55
N ALA A 297 -5.28 5.39 -11.73
CA ALA A 297 -6.03 6.56 -12.18
C ALA A 297 -6.64 6.36 -13.58
N SER A 298 -5.89 5.73 -14.50
CA SER A 298 -6.37 5.39 -15.84
C SER A 298 -7.53 4.38 -15.78
N ASP A 299 -7.43 3.34 -14.96
CA ASP A 299 -8.50 2.36 -14.76
C ASP A 299 -9.77 3.03 -14.22
N LEU A 300 -9.64 3.93 -13.24
CA LEU A 300 -10.78 4.68 -12.69
C LEU A 300 -11.43 5.59 -13.74
N ARG A 301 -10.64 6.23 -14.60
CA ARG A 301 -11.13 7.07 -15.69
C ARG A 301 -11.89 6.27 -16.73
N ASN A 302 -11.39 5.09 -17.08
CA ASN A 302 -12.03 4.19 -18.04
C ASN A 302 -13.34 3.62 -17.48
N ASP A 303 -13.39 3.24 -16.20
CA ASP A 303 -14.61 2.78 -15.51
C ASP A 303 -15.70 3.87 -15.42
N SER A 304 -15.34 5.15 -15.54
CA SER A 304 -16.26 6.28 -15.41
C SER A 304 -16.86 6.75 -16.74
N ARG A 305 -16.45 6.19 -17.88
CA ARG A 305 -17.08 6.51 -19.17
C ARG A 305 -18.45 5.81 -19.21
N PRO A 306 -19.56 6.55 -19.31
CA PRO A 306 -20.87 5.93 -19.47
C PRO A 306 -20.85 5.08 -20.73
N GLU A 307 -21.32 3.83 -20.63
CA GLU A 307 -21.59 3.00 -21.81
C GLU A 307 -22.43 3.85 -22.76
N GLN A 308 -21.85 4.19 -23.90
CA GLN A 308 -22.50 5.03 -24.88
C GLN A 308 -23.69 4.24 -25.40
N PRO A 309 -24.94 4.67 -25.14
CA PRO A 309 -26.12 3.95 -25.59
C PRO A 309 -26.23 4.19 -27.10
N GLY A 310 -25.68 3.27 -27.90
CA GLY A 310 -25.76 3.38 -29.34
C GLY A 310 -24.62 2.67 -30.04
N ASP A 311 -24.75 1.35 -30.18
CA ASP A 311 -24.27 0.65 -31.39
C ASP A 311 -25.02 -0.69 -31.61
N SER A 312 -26.30 -0.74 -31.20
CA SER A 312 -27.18 -1.90 -31.41
C SER A 312 -28.03 -1.81 -32.68
N ASP A 313 -27.89 -0.75 -33.50
CA ASP A 313 -28.86 -0.45 -34.57
C ASP A 313 -28.48 -0.93 -35.98
N ASP A 314 -27.32 -1.59 -36.21
CA ASP A 314 -26.89 -1.93 -37.59
C ASP A 314 -26.71 -3.44 -37.90
N VAL A 315 -27.48 -4.34 -37.27
CA VAL A 315 -27.56 -5.76 -37.71
C VAL A 315 -28.92 -6.15 -38.30
N GLU A 316 -29.91 -5.26 -38.33
CA GLU A 316 -31.24 -5.53 -38.91
C GLU A 316 -31.43 -4.84 -40.28
N ALA A 317 -30.54 -5.07 -41.25
CA ALA A 317 -30.76 -4.63 -42.63
C ALA A 317 -30.01 -5.43 -43.71
N THR A 318 -29.93 -6.76 -43.60
CA THR A 318 -29.63 -7.63 -44.76
C THR A 318 -30.51 -8.87 -44.80
N ALA A 319 -31.82 -8.67 -44.75
CA ALA A 319 -32.79 -9.66 -45.21
C ALA A 319 -33.97 -8.97 -45.90
N SER A 320 -33.84 -8.60 -47.18
CA SER A 320 -34.98 -8.50 -48.12
C SER A 320 -34.50 -8.12 -49.53
N ALA A 321 -34.27 -9.11 -50.38
CA ALA A 321 -34.61 -9.09 -51.82
C ALA A 321 -34.17 -10.41 -52.47
N GLY A 322 -35.10 -11.35 -52.68
CA GLY A 322 -34.79 -12.55 -53.48
C GLY A 322 -35.78 -13.72 -53.41
N THR A 323 -37.05 -13.47 -53.73
CA THR A 323 -37.88 -14.31 -54.63
C THR A 323 -37.85 -15.85 -54.50
N ALA A 324 -38.92 -16.41 -53.92
CA ALA A 324 -39.45 -17.75 -54.25
C ALA A 324 -40.03 -17.77 -55.70
N PRO A 325 -40.29 -18.90 -56.42
CA PRO A 325 -40.81 -20.17 -55.88
C PRO A 325 -40.49 -21.50 -56.63
N ALA A 326 -40.97 -22.60 -56.01
CA ALA A 326 -41.52 -23.85 -56.61
C ALA A 326 -40.63 -24.85 -57.39
N THR A 327 -40.61 -26.10 -56.89
CA THR A 327 -40.80 -27.42 -57.58
C THR A 327 -40.36 -28.50 -56.59
N LEU A 328 -41.22 -29.32 -55.97
CA LEU A 328 -42.02 -30.42 -56.52
C LEU A 328 -41.18 -31.38 -57.39
N ARG A 329 -40.57 -32.40 -56.75
CA ARG A 329 -40.37 -33.70 -57.38
C ARG A 329 -40.10 -34.82 -56.37
N ASP A 330 -40.97 -35.82 -56.44
CA ASP A 330 -40.87 -37.17 -55.89
C ASP A 330 -39.63 -37.94 -56.39
N ALA A 331 -39.49 -39.17 -55.83
CA ALA A 331 -38.63 -40.30 -56.23
C ALA A 331 -37.22 -40.28 -55.59
N GLU A 332 -36.60 -41.35 -55.07
CA GLU A 332 -36.82 -42.80 -55.11
C GLU A 332 -35.60 -43.47 -54.43
N SER A 333 -35.72 -44.75 -54.05
CA SER A 333 -34.63 -45.71 -53.70
C SER A 333 -34.08 -45.58 -52.26
N ALA A 334 -34.25 -46.51 -51.31
CA ALA A 334 -34.23 -47.98 -51.33
C ALA A 334 -32.93 -48.58 -51.92
N ALA A 335 -31.92 -48.79 -51.05
CA ALA A 335 -30.88 -49.82 -51.10
C ALA A 335 -30.16 -49.76 -49.73
N ASP A 336 -30.35 -50.72 -48.82
CA ASP A 336 -29.70 -52.04 -48.81
C ASP A 336 -28.17 -51.93 -48.71
N VAL A 337 -27.60 -52.33 -47.57
CA VAL A 337 -26.43 -53.22 -47.43
C VAL A 337 -26.27 -53.54 -45.94
N ALA A 338 -26.57 -54.78 -45.60
CA ALA A 338 -26.04 -55.47 -44.44
C ALA A 338 -24.57 -55.82 -44.69
N GLU A 339 -23.68 -55.62 -43.72
CA GLU A 339 -22.48 -56.45 -43.58
C GLU A 339 -21.89 -56.40 -42.16
N THR A 340 -21.73 -57.61 -41.61
CA THR A 340 -20.94 -58.07 -40.44
C THR A 340 -21.37 -57.71 -39.02
#